data_AF-A0A2W6C165-F1
#
_entry.id   AF-A0A2W6C165-F1
#
_cell.length_a   1.000
_cell.length_b   1.000
_cell.length_c   1.000
_cell.angle_alpha   90.00
_cell.angle_beta   90.00
_cell.angle_gamma   90.00
#
_symmetry.space_group_name_H-M   'P 1'
#
loop_
_entity.id
_entity.type
_entity.pdbx_description
1 polymer ?
#
loop_
_entity_poly.entity_id
_entity_poly.type
_entity_poly.pdbx_seq_one_letter_code
_entity_poly.pdbx_strand_id
1 'polypeptide(L)'
;MDPRWRMAIEQTTRHPFVPRFYRDDDTIVDGADPAAVGEWLDAVYSDTSLVVQCAIAPGTDLQFLTSSSTMPSLMVRMLQMLDVIDGSDVLEIGTATGYNAALLCHRLGADHVASIELHQGLAADANDRLLTGVWAWRADRSTPGAR
;
A
#
# COMPACT_ATOMS: atom_id res chain seq x y z
N MET A 1 14.39 13.23 3.98
CA MET A 1 13.73 12.25 3.08
C MET A 1 14.20 12.53 1.66
N ASP A 2 14.67 11.50 0.94
CA ASP A 2 15.00 11.57 -0.50
C ASP A 2 13.80 12.19 -1.26
N PRO A 3 13.98 13.24 -2.08
CA PRO A 3 12.90 13.86 -2.84
C PRO A 3 12.11 12.88 -3.73
N ARG A 4 12.73 11.81 -4.21
CA ARG A 4 12.06 10.79 -5.04
C ARG A 4 11.04 9.99 -4.23
N TRP A 5 11.41 9.59 -3.01
CA TRP A 5 10.47 8.92 -2.09
C TRP A 5 9.36 9.85 -1.64
N ARG A 6 9.66 11.14 -1.38
CA ARG A 6 8.64 12.14 -1.10
C ARG A 6 7.61 12.21 -2.22
N MET A 7 8.07 12.33 -3.46
CA MET A 7 7.21 12.43 -4.64
C MET A 7 6.34 11.18 -4.81
N ALA A 8 6.90 9.98 -4.59
CA ALA A 8 6.14 8.73 -4.64
C ALA A 8 4.97 8.72 -3.64
N ILE A 9 5.20 9.18 -2.41
CA ILE A 9 4.16 9.24 -1.38
C ILE A 9 3.10 10.30 -1.70
N GLU A 10 3.53 11.49 -2.12
CA GLU A 10 2.61 12.59 -2.44
C GLU A 10 1.73 12.28 -3.65
N GLN A 11 2.22 11.51 -4.62
CA GLN A 11 1.51 11.17 -5.85
C GLN A 11 0.77 9.83 -5.79
N THR A 12 1.02 9.01 -4.77
CA THR A 12 0.33 7.72 -4.57
C THR A 12 -0.74 7.90 -3.51
N THR A 13 -1.99 7.89 -3.93
CA THR A 13 -3.11 8.03 -3.01
C THR A 13 -3.24 6.77 -2.14
N ARG A 14 -3.15 6.89 -0.81
CA ARG A 14 -3.12 5.74 0.13
C ARG A 14 -4.49 5.09 0.33
N HIS A 15 -5.57 5.87 0.33
CA HIS A 15 -6.90 5.38 0.72
C HIS A 15 -7.53 4.30 -0.19
N PRO A 16 -7.27 4.22 -1.50
CA PRO A 16 -7.69 3.08 -2.32
C PRO A 16 -7.04 1.75 -1.88
N PHE A 17 -5.87 1.82 -1.24
CA PHE A 17 -5.17 0.65 -0.72
C PHE A 17 -5.70 0.20 0.65
N VAL A 18 -6.41 1.06 1.39
CA VAL A 18 -6.94 0.74 2.72
C VAL A 18 -8.43 1.06 2.75
N PRO A 19 -9.29 0.30 2.03
CA PRO A 19 -10.73 0.59 1.97
C PRO A 19 -11.41 0.46 3.34
N ARG A 20 -10.86 -0.39 4.21
CA ARG A 20 -11.34 -0.61 5.58
C ARG A 20 -10.20 -1.11 6.47
N PHE A 21 -10.33 -0.93 7.78
CA PHE A 21 -9.40 -1.47 8.78
C PHE A 21 -10.12 -1.85 10.07
N TYR A 22 -9.48 -2.70 10.88
CA TYR A 22 -9.94 -3.10 12.21
C TYR A 22 -9.35 -2.19 13.28
N ARG A 23 -10.15 -1.85 14.27
CA ARG A 23 -9.72 -1.22 15.53
C ARG A 23 -9.32 -2.28 16.55
N ASP A 24 -8.74 -1.81 17.66
CA ASP A 24 -8.36 -2.64 18.81
C ASP A 24 -9.56 -3.30 19.51
N ASP A 25 -10.77 -2.77 19.34
CA ASP A 25 -12.03 -3.34 19.84
C ASP A 25 -12.74 -4.23 18.81
N ASP A 26 -12.01 -4.65 17.77
CA ASP A 26 -12.45 -5.47 16.64
C ASP A 26 -13.53 -4.84 15.74
N THR A 27 -13.90 -3.57 15.97
CA THR A 27 -14.80 -2.85 15.07
C THR A 27 -14.12 -2.53 13.74
N ILE A 28 -14.89 -2.55 12.66
CA ILE A 28 -14.42 -2.22 11.32
C ILE A 28 -14.77 -0.77 11.02
N VAL A 29 -13.77 0.00 10.62
CA VAL A 29 -13.93 1.34 10.05
C VAL A 29 -13.83 1.20 8.54
N ASP A 30 -14.91 1.53 7.83
CA ASP A 30 -15.03 1.34 6.38
C ASP A 30 -15.24 2.68 5.67
N GLY A 31 -14.39 2.98 4.68
CA GLY A 31 -14.50 4.21 3.88
C GLY A 31 -15.74 4.29 3.00
N ALA A 32 -16.43 3.16 2.79
CA ALA A 32 -17.71 3.13 2.09
C ALA A 32 -18.89 3.57 2.98
N ASP A 33 -18.72 3.63 4.30
CA ASP A 33 -19.74 4.14 5.22
C ASP A 33 -19.67 5.68 5.30
N PRO A 34 -20.71 6.42 4.87
CA PRO A 34 -20.72 7.88 4.94
C PRO A 34 -20.58 8.44 6.36
N ALA A 35 -20.96 7.69 7.39
CA ALA A 35 -20.80 8.11 8.78
C ALA A 35 -19.35 7.97 9.27
N ALA A 36 -18.60 7.01 8.72
CA ALA A 36 -17.22 6.72 9.11
C ALA A 36 -16.17 7.36 8.20
N VAL A 37 -16.56 7.86 7.01
CA VAL A 37 -15.61 8.33 5.97
C VAL A 37 -14.59 9.37 6.47
N GLY A 38 -14.98 10.29 7.35
CA GLY A 38 -14.09 11.29 7.91
C GLY A 38 -13.02 10.67 8.81
N GLU A 39 -13.45 9.83 9.74
CA GLU A 39 -12.56 9.09 10.64
C GLU A 39 -11.66 8.12 9.87
N TRP A 40 -12.22 7.43 8.88
CA TRP A 40 -11.49 6.55 7.99
C TRP A 40 -10.36 7.29 7.27
N LEU A 41 -10.64 8.44 6.66
CA LEU A 41 -9.63 9.27 6.00
C LEU A 41 -8.56 9.75 6.98
N ASP A 42 -8.96 10.24 8.15
CA ASP A 42 -8.03 10.71 9.18
C ASP A 42 -7.07 9.59 9.61
N ALA A 43 -7.59 8.38 9.86
CA ALA A 43 -6.79 7.22 10.22
C ALA A 43 -5.87 6.77 9.07
N VAL A 44 -6.40 6.70 7.84
CA VAL A 44 -5.65 6.32 6.63
C VAL A 44 -4.48 7.26 6.35
N TYR A 45 -4.57 8.54 6.69
CA TYR A 45 -3.46 9.49 6.53
C TYR A 45 -2.69 9.77 7.82
N SER A 46 -3.05 9.12 8.93
CA SER A 46 -2.28 9.18 10.18
C SER A 46 -0.98 8.38 10.09
N ASP A 47 -0.01 8.75 10.92
CA ASP A 47 1.25 8.02 11.07
C ASP A 47 1.10 6.82 12.01
N THR A 48 0.18 5.90 11.69
CA THR A 48 -0.07 4.67 12.44
C THR A 48 -0.22 3.47 11.49
N SER A 49 0.01 2.27 12.01
CA SER A 49 -0.28 1.03 11.29
C SER A 49 -1.77 0.71 11.40
N LEU A 50 -2.38 0.32 10.28
CA LEU A 50 -3.79 -0.04 10.22
C LEU A 50 -3.94 -1.53 9.98
N VAL A 51 -4.69 -2.22 10.85
CA VAL A 51 -4.94 -3.65 10.72
C VAL A 51 -5.93 -3.89 9.59
N VAL A 52 -5.56 -4.66 8.57
CA VAL A 52 -6.41 -4.91 7.39
C VAL A 52 -6.92 -6.34 7.31
N GLN A 53 -6.33 -7.25 8.08
CA GLN A 53 -6.78 -8.62 8.18
C GLN A 53 -6.49 -9.20 9.57
N CYS A 54 -7.49 -9.90 10.10
CA CYS A 54 -7.39 -10.73 11.30
C CYS A 54 -7.78 -12.16 10.97
N ALA A 55 -7.33 -13.12 11.78
CA ALA A 55 -7.77 -14.50 11.73
C ALA A 55 -7.98 -15.05 13.15
N ILE A 56 -8.71 -16.16 13.26
CA ILE A 56 -8.86 -16.89 14.53
C ILE A 56 -7.79 -17.97 14.60
N ALA A 57 -7.07 -18.04 15.73
CA ALA A 57 -6.04 -19.04 15.94
C ALA A 57 -6.65 -20.45 15.95
N PRO A 58 -6.08 -21.43 15.21
CA PRO A 58 -6.66 -22.76 15.08
C PRO A 58 -6.93 -23.43 16.44
N GLY A 59 -8.14 -23.92 16.63
CA GLY A 59 -8.54 -24.60 17.86
C GLY A 59 -8.78 -23.69 19.07
N THR A 60 -8.90 -22.38 18.84
CA THR A 60 -9.20 -21.37 19.88
C THR A 60 -10.25 -20.38 19.36
N ASP A 61 -10.73 -19.49 20.23
CA ASP A 61 -11.52 -18.32 19.86
C ASP A 61 -10.68 -17.03 19.87
N LEU A 62 -9.35 -17.15 19.87
CA LEU A 62 -8.45 -15.99 19.95
C LEU A 62 -8.23 -15.39 18.56
N GLN A 63 -8.64 -14.13 18.39
CA GLN A 63 -8.35 -13.32 17.21
C GLN A 63 -6.90 -12.81 17.23
N PHE A 64 -6.22 -12.85 16.08
CA PHE A 64 -4.89 -12.30 15.90
C PHE A 64 -4.75 -11.60 14.55
N LEU A 65 -3.88 -10.58 14.52
CA LEU A 65 -3.60 -9.76 13.35
C LEU A 65 -2.76 -10.58 12.37
N THR A 66 -3.25 -10.73 11.15
CA THR A 66 -2.53 -11.45 10.07
C THR A 66 -1.95 -10.50 9.03
N SER A 67 -2.52 -9.31 8.88
CA SER A 67 -2.00 -8.31 7.95
C SER A 67 -2.31 -6.88 8.39
N SER A 68 -1.40 -5.96 8.05
CA SER A 68 -1.54 -4.53 8.32
C SER A 68 -0.99 -3.70 7.17
N SER A 69 -1.58 -2.53 6.95
CA SER A 69 -0.93 -1.45 6.21
C SER A 69 0.02 -0.72 7.16
N THR A 70 1.32 -0.89 6.92
CA THR A 70 2.40 -0.34 7.76
C THR A 70 2.29 1.18 7.93
N MET A 71 2.64 1.64 9.13
CA MET A 71 2.84 3.04 9.48
C MET A 71 3.68 3.78 8.42
N PRO A 72 3.20 4.90 7.85
CA PRO A 72 3.89 5.61 6.78
C PRO A 72 5.34 5.93 7.08
N SER A 73 5.67 6.51 8.24
CA SER A 73 7.04 6.90 8.56
C SER A 73 8.00 5.70 8.64
N LEU A 74 7.52 4.56 9.14
CA LEU A 74 8.29 3.31 9.15
C LEU A 74 8.51 2.78 7.73
N MET A 75 7.47 2.76 6.90
CA MET A 75 7.56 2.34 5.51
C MET A 75 8.55 3.22 4.72
N VAL A 76 8.50 4.54 4.90
CA VAL A 76 9.49 5.46 4.30
C VAL A 76 10.91 5.15 4.76
N ARG A 77 11.10 4.87 6.05
CA ARG A 77 12.41 4.49 6.59
C ARG A 77 12.90 3.18 5.96
N MET A 78 12.03 2.18 5.79
CA MET A 78 12.36 0.92 5.11
C MET A 78 12.80 1.16 3.66
N LEU A 79 12.03 1.96 2.91
CA LEU A 79 12.34 2.30 1.51
C LEU A 79 13.65 3.09 1.36
N GLN A 80 13.99 3.93 2.33
CA GLN A 80 15.28 4.62 2.37
C GLN A 80 16.44 3.67 2.67
N MET A 81 16.25 2.74 3.61
CA MET A 81 17.27 1.74 3.95
C MET A 81 17.50 0.70 2.85
N LEU A 82 16.50 0.49 1.97
CA LEU A 82 16.64 -0.37 0.80
C LEU A 82 17.67 0.17 -0.21
N ASP A 83 17.96 1.48 -0.17
CA ASP A 83 19.01 2.16 -0.96
C ASP A 83 18.99 1.84 -2.46
N VAL A 84 17.78 1.78 -3.03
CA VAL A 84 17.58 1.46 -4.45
C VAL A 84 18.08 2.58 -5.35
N ILE A 85 18.77 2.19 -6.42
CA ILE A 85 19.16 3.07 -7.52
C ILE A 85 18.23 2.87 -8.71
N ASP A 86 18.34 3.77 -9.69
CA ASP A 86 17.51 3.66 -10.90
C ASP A 86 17.88 2.39 -11.67
N GLY A 87 16.85 1.62 -12.08
CA GLY A 87 17.02 0.33 -12.75
C GLY A 87 17.26 -0.87 -11.83
N SER A 88 17.18 -0.70 -10.50
CA SER A 88 17.16 -1.85 -9.58
C SER A 88 15.87 -2.66 -9.72
N ASP A 89 16.00 -3.99 -9.77
CA ASP A 89 14.87 -4.91 -9.62
C ASP A 89 14.62 -5.18 -8.13
N VAL A 90 13.37 -5.06 -7.68
CA VAL A 90 12.96 -5.25 -6.29
C VAL A 90 11.97 -6.39 -6.16
N LEU A 91 12.23 -7.28 -5.20
CA LEU A 91 11.27 -8.25 -4.70
C LEU A 91 10.73 -7.78 -3.34
N GLU A 92 9.44 -7.50 -3.28
CA GLU A 92 8.69 -7.34 -2.04
C GLU A 92 8.10 -8.69 -1.60
N ILE A 93 8.26 -9.01 -0.32
CA ILE A 93 7.64 -10.19 0.32
C ILE A 93 6.60 -9.67 1.31
N GLY A 94 5.32 -9.94 1.02
CA GLY A 94 4.16 -9.44 1.75
C GLY A 94 3.51 -8.24 1.06
N THR A 95 2.81 -8.49 -0.06
CA THR A 95 2.08 -7.44 -0.80
C THR A 95 1.00 -6.77 0.06
N ALA A 96 0.31 -7.54 0.90
CA ALA A 96 -0.77 -7.10 1.77
C ALA A 96 -1.82 -6.25 1.02
N THR A 97 -1.88 -4.94 1.31
CA THR A 97 -2.81 -4.01 0.63
C THR A 97 -2.39 -3.61 -0.76
N GLY A 98 -1.11 -3.74 -1.10
CA GLY A 98 -0.47 -3.25 -2.32
C GLY A 98 0.10 -1.83 -2.23
N TYR A 99 -0.01 -1.14 -1.09
CA TYR A 99 0.44 0.26 -1.01
C TYR A 99 1.95 0.43 -1.16
N ASN A 100 2.75 -0.40 -0.48
CA ASN A 100 4.21 -0.32 -0.59
C ASN A 100 4.71 -0.77 -1.98
N ALA A 101 4.10 -1.81 -2.57
CA ALA A 101 4.27 -2.16 -3.98
C ALA A 101 4.03 -0.96 -4.91
N ALA A 102 2.95 -0.19 -4.69
CA ALA A 102 2.64 0.98 -5.49
C ALA A 102 3.73 2.07 -5.40
N LEU A 103 4.30 2.28 -4.21
CA LEU A 103 5.41 3.23 -4.02
C LEU A 103 6.68 2.77 -4.74
N LEU A 104 6.99 1.47 -4.67
CA LEU A 104 8.11 0.86 -5.41
C LEU A 104 7.90 1.02 -6.92
N CYS A 105 6.70 0.71 -7.42
CA CYS A 105 6.35 0.87 -8.84
C CYS A 105 6.42 2.33 -9.30
N HIS A 106 6.01 3.29 -8.46
CA HIS A 106 6.17 4.71 -8.76
C HIS A 106 7.65 5.11 -8.86
N ARG A 107 8.48 4.61 -7.95
CA ARG A 107 9.92 4.94 -7.88
C ARG A 107 10.75 4.31 -8.99
N LEU A 108 10.47 3.06 -9.35
CA LEU A 108 11.32 2.24 -10.22
C LEU A 108 10.67 1.87 -11.56
N GLY A 109 9.35 1.99 -11.67
CA GLY A 109 8.57 1.43 -12.78
C GLY A 109 8.06 0.03 -12.44
N ALA A 110 6.86 -0.31 -12.93
CA ALA A 110 6.20 -1.58 -12.63
C ALA A 110 6.99 -2.81 -13.13
N ASP A 111 7.74 -2.67 -14.22
CA ASP A 111 8.56 -3.76 -14.79
C ASP A 111 9.73 -4.18 -13.88
N HIS A 112 10.08 -3.35 -12.89
CA HIS A 112 11.19 -3.56 -11.96
C HIS A 112 10.74 -4.05 -10.57
N VAL A 113 9.44 -4.34 -10.38
CA VAL A 113 8.89 -4.69 -9.07
C VAL A 113 8.12 -6.00 -9.15
N ALA A 114 8.56 -6.97 -8.38
CA ALA A 114 7.80 -8.18 -8.07
C ALA A 114 7.33 -8.11 -6.62
N SER A 115 6.09 -8.51 -6.35
CA SER A 115 5.56 -8.62 -4.99
C SER A 115 4.86 -9.96 -4.80
N ILE A 116 5.10 -10.61 -3.67
CA ILE A 116 4.53 -11.93 -3.34
C ILE A 116 3.66 -11.81 -2.09
N GLU A 117 2.49 -12.44 -2.13
CA GLU A 117 1.55 -12.53 -1.01
C GLU A 117 1.13 -13.98 -0.79
N LEU A 118 1.07 -14.39 0.48
CA LEU A 118 0.69 -15.74 0.88
C LEU A 118 -0.83 -15.93 0.80
N HIS A 119 -1.60 -14.92 1.22
CA HIS A 119 -3.06 -14.98 1.24
C HIS A 119 -3.65 -14.61 -0.12
N GLN A 120 -4.22 -15.59 -0.82
CA GLN A 120 -4.78 -15.41 -2.18
C GLN A 120 -5.79 -14.26 -2.27
N GLY A 121 -6.64 -14.07 -1.26
CA GLY A 121 -7.60 -12.97 -1.23
C GLY A 121 -6.93 -11.59 -1.17
N LEU A 122 -5.90 -11.44 -0.33
CA LEU A 122 -5.12 -10.19 -0.28
C LEU A 122 -4.36 -9.95 -1.58
N ALA A 123 -3.80 -11.01 -2.17
CA ALA A 123 -3.10 -10.91 -3.45
C ALA A 123 -4.01 -10.40 -4.58
N ALA A 124 -5.23 -10.96 -4.68
CA ALA A 124 -6.21 -10.54 -5.67
C ALA A 124 -6.66 -9.09 -5.45
N ASP A 125 -7.02 -8.76 -4.21
CA ASP A 125 -7.41 -7.42 -3.80
C ASP A 125 -6.32 -6.37 -4.11
N ALA A 126 -5.06 -6.68 -3.78
CA ALA A 126 -3.93 -5.81 -4.05
C ALA A 126 -3.70 -5.64 -5.55
N ASN A 127 -3.78 -6.72 -6.33
CA ASN A 127 -3.67 -6.68 -7.77
C ASN A 127 -4.73 -5.75 -8.39
N ASP A 128 -5.98 -5.89 -7.98
CA ASP A 128 -7.07 -5.03 -8.46
C ASP A 128 -6.78 -3.57 -8.14
N ARG A 129 -6.38 -3.26 -6.90
CA ARG A 129 -6.04 -1.89 -6.48
C ARG A 129 -4.83 -1.31 -7.23
N LEU A 130 -3.84 -2.13 -7.55
CA LEU A 130 -2.66 -1.72 -8.34
C LEU A 130 -3.03 -1.44 -9.80
N LEU A 131 -3.97 -2.20 -10.38
CA LEU A 131 -4.44 -2.02 -11.75
C LEU A 131 -5.43 -0.85 -11.88
N THR A 132 -6.29 -0.66 -10.89
CA THR A 132 -7.24 0.48 -10.85
C THR A 132 -6.64 1.73 -10.22
N GLY A 133 -5.43 1.60 -9.67
CA GLY A 133 -4.78 2.61 -8.87
C GLY A 133 -4.78 3.93 -9.61
N VAL A 134 -5.42 4.93 -9.02
CA VAL A 134 -5.45 6.31 -9.50
C VAL A 134 -4.07 6.91 -9.25
N TRP A 135 -3.03 6.33 -9.86
CA TRP A 135 -1.78 7.01 -10.08
C TRP A 135 -2.12 8.20 -10.95
N ALA A 136 -1.75 9.41 -10.57
CA ALA A 136 -1.78 10.52 -11.51
C ALA A 136 -0.64 10.35 -12.53
N TRP A 137 -0.64 9.29 -13.34
CA TRP A 137 0.19 9.22 -14.54
C TRP A 137 -0.45 10.19 -15.53
N ARG A 138 -0.03 11.44 -15.44
CA ARG A 138 0.19 12.19 -16.67
C ARG A 138 1.54 11.73 -17.20
N ALA A 139 1.59 10.56 -17.85
CA ALA A 139 2.52 10.54 -18.96
C ALA A 139 1.95 11.50 -19.99
N ASP A 140 2.59 12.64 -20.08
CA ASP A 140 3.03 13.13 -21.36
C ASP A 140 3.42 11.93 -22.27
N ARG A 141 2.45 11.47 -23.06
CA ARG A 141 2.65 10.60 -24.22
C ARG A 141 3.04 11.44 -25.45
N SER A 142 3.92 12.42 -25.29
CA SER A 142 4.49 13.20 -26.37
C SER A 142 6.01 13.35 -26.23
N THR A 143 6.73 12.26 -26.49
CA THR A 143 7.91 12.35 -27.36
C THR A 143 7.93 11.20 -28.37
N PRO A 144 7.23 11.34 -29.52
CA PRO A 144 7.60 10.60 -30.71
C PRO A 144 8.83 11.28 -31.33
N GLY A 145 9.97 10.59 -31.33
CA GLY A 145 11.10 10.90 -32.23
C GLY A 145 12.33 11.51 -31.56
N ALA A 146 13.22 10.65 -31.09
CA ALA A 146 14.66 10.93 -31.03
C ALA A 146 15.44 9.66 -31.36
N ARG A 147 15.38 9.24 -32.62
CA ARG A 147 16.46 8.61 -33.38
C ARG A 147 16.32 9.04 -34.83
#